data_AF-A0A8T5RLB0-F1
#
_entry.id   AF-A0A8T5RLB0-F1
#
_cell.length_a   1.000
_cell.length_b   1.000
_cell.length_c   1.000
_cell.angle_alpha   90.00
_cell.angle_beta   90.00
_cell.angle_gamma   90.00
#
_symmetry.space_group_name_H-M   'P 1'
#
loop_
_entity.id
_entity.type
_entity.pdbx_description
1 polymer ?
#
loop_
_entity_poly.entity_id
_entity_poly.type
_entity_poly.pdbx_seq_one_letter_code
_entity_poly.pdbx_strand_id
1 'polypeptide(L)'
;MITGFTIILEDEILYCSDDIKYNLFEIVLFVEKLISSINPRYTWRLNKICLKDQKNGRERIIVKHIVTEKQQNLFFCIVGKFNVNSLETLNIVNEFTKQVNIQYRNLTSLKYSSEESTFKEIMDLIVTYLMDKYIEPLEEEIIFDEKGNNIKNVIIYAGISSQGLPLFSELCDPNLLMNLTTDKSNENIELFSSDLSAKLETIAMNAQIRAKSKIKEIHINDVEDPSSKIIILFGNINGYSLDFIASGNFHKIQAIFKQFKAKMSKDTIFEREFSGDLKPFKHLKHSLNEIIQIFDSTN
;
A
#
# COMPACT_ATOMS: atom_id res chain seq x y z
N MET A 1 -4.12 -8.19 -17.60
CA MET A 1 -4.44 -7.15 -18.59
C MET A 1 -4.70 -5.82 -17.90
N ILE A 2 -4.20 -4.72 -18.50
CA ILE A 2 -4.32 -3.34 -18.01
C ILE A 2 -5.79 -2.90 -18.14
N THR A 3 -6.28 -2.14 -17.17
CA THR A 3 -7.67 -1.68 -17.10
C THR A 3 -7.81 -0.18 -16.89
N GLY A 4 -6.74 0.55 -16.62
CA GLY A 4 -6.81 2.00 -16.53
C GLY A 4 -5.49 2.67 -16.17
N PHE A 5 -5.45 3.97 -16.44
CA PHE A 5 -4.36 4.89 -16.19
C PHE A 5 -4.88 6.12 -15.45
N THR A 6 -4.04 6.73 -14.63
CA THR A 6 -4.38 8.01 -14.00
C THR A 6 -3.13 8.84 -13.72
N ILE A 7 -3.34 10.16 -13.65
CA ILE A 7 -2.39 11.12 -13.12
C ILE A 7 -3.07 11.81 -11.94
N ILE A 8 -2.37 11.84 -10.80
CA ILE A 8 -2.87 12.47 -9.58
C ILE A 8 -1.81 13.47 -9.10
N LEU A 9 -2.21 14.70 -8.82
CA LEU A 9 -1.37 15.74 -8.26
C LEU A 9 -1.99 16.21 -6.94
N GLU A 10 -1.25 16.07 -5.84
CA GLU A 10 -1.77 16.30 -4.49
C GLU A 10 -3.05 15.50 -4.24
N ASP A 11 -4.15 16.19 -3.95
CA ASP A 11 -5.50 15.65 -3.73
C ASP A 11 -6.36 15.62 -5.02
N GLU A 12 -5.80 15.97 -6.18
CA GLU A 12 -6.54 16.15 -7.43
C GLU A 12 -6.19 15.09 -8.49
N ILE A 13 -7.20 14.38 -8.98
CA ILE A 13 -7.05 13.46 -10.13
C ILE A 13 -7.13 14.28 -11.42
N LEU A 14 -5.97 14.56 -12.02
CA LEU A 14 -5.88 15.36 -13.25
C LEU A 14 -6.39 14.59 -14.47
N TYR A 15 -6.21 13.26 -14.48
CA TYR A 15 -6.63 12.39 -15.58
C TYR A 15 -7.07 11.02 -15.06
N CYS A 16 -8.12 10.45 -15.63
CA CYS A 16 -8.52 9.06 -15.45
C CYS A 16 -8.98 8.50 -16.80
N SER A 17 -8.36 7.40 -17.24
CA SER A 17 -8.72 6.79 -18.54
C SER A 17 -10.04 6.01 -18.52
N ASP A 18 -10.51 5.62 -17.33
CA ASP A 18 -11.76 4.90 -17.13
C ASP A 18 -12.46 5.42 -15.88
N ASP A 19 -13.57 6.12 -16.05
CA ASP A 19 -14.34 6.73 -14.97
C ASP A 19 -14.83 5.69 -13.94
N ILE A 20 -15.02 4.43 -14.33
CA ILE A 20 -15.39 3.34 -13.41
C ILE A 20 -14.26 3.07 -12.39
N LYS A 21 -13.01 3.32 -12.79
CA LYS A 21 -11.81 3.13 -11.97
C LYS A 21 -11.46 4.35 -11.11
N TYR A 22 -12.16 5.47 -11.25
CA TYR A 22 -11.89 6.71 -10.50
C TYR A 22 -11.80 6.47 -8.98
N ASN A 23 -12.83 5.85 -8.39
CA ASN A 23 -12.86 5.52 -6.96
C ASN A 23 -11.75 4.55 -6.52
N LEU A 24 -11.27 3.73 -7.45
CA LEU A 24 -10.15 2.81 -7.20
C LEU A 24 -8.84 3.61 -7.05
N PHE A 25 -8.66 4.64 -7.88
CA PHE A 25 -7.50 5.53 -7.82
C PHE A 25 -7.55 6.50 -6.64
N GLU A 26 -8.72 6.88 -6.13
CA GLU A 26 -8.84 7.61 -4.86
C GLU A 26 -8.14 6.89 -3.68
N ILE A 27 -8.00 5.56 -3.74
CA ILE A 27 -7.25 4.80 -2.72
C ILE A 27 -5.80 5.27 -2.61
N VAL A 28 -5.19 5.70 -3.72
CA VAL A 28 -3.82 6.25 -3.74
C VAL A 28 -3.72 7.46 -2.81
N LEU A 29 -4.73 8.34 -2.81
CA LEU A 29 -4.78 9.53 -1.95
C LEU A 29 -4.89 9.16 -0.46
N PHE A 30 -5.71 8.16 -0.13
CA PHE A 30 -5.84 7.70 1.25
C PHE A 30 -4.54 7.07 1.77
N VAL A 31 -3.82 6.36 0.90
CA VAL A 31 -2.52 5.75 1.23
C VAL A 31 -1.41 6.81 1.33
N GLU A 32 -1.41 7.83 0.47
CA GLU A 32 -0.50 8.97 0.60
C GLU A 32 -0.66 9.64 1.97
N LYS A 33 -1.89 9.94 2.40
CA LYS A 33 -2.16 10.56 3.70
C LYS A 33 -1.67 9.74 4.87
N LEU A 34 -1.78 8.40 4.78
CA LEU A 34 -1.18 7.49 5.75
C LEU A 34 0.34 7.65 5.79
N ILE A 35 0.99 7.52 4.63
CA ILE A 35 2.44 7.57 4.49
C ILE A 35 2.96 8.89 5.06
N SER A 36 2.40 10.02 4.64
CA SER A 36 2.79 11.35 5.11
C SER A 36 2.62 11.52 6.62
N SER A 37 1.69 10.78 7.24
CA SER A 37 1.49 10.83 8.69
C SER A 37 2.45 9.95 9.52
N ILE A 38 3.09 8.95 8.90
CA ILE A 38 4.03 8.03 9.58
C ILE A 38 5.48 8.13 9.05
N ASN A 39 5.68 8.90 7.99
CA ASN A 39 6.98 9.16 7.37
C ASN A 39 7.23 10.69 7.23
N PRO A 40 7.56 11.36 8.33
CA PRO A 40 7.73 12.81 8.36
C PRO A 40 9.00 13.32 7.66
N ARG A 41 9.94 12.43 7.29
CA ARG A 41 11.09 12.79 6.44
C ARG A 41 10.74 12.82 4.96
N TYR A 42 9.53 12.40 4.59
CA TYR A 42 9.08 12.33 3.19
C TYR A 42 10.05 11.54 2.30
N THR A 43 10.66 10.46 2.82
CA THR A 43 11.57 9.58 2.06
C THR A 43 10.84 8.39 1.42
N TRP A 44 9.69 8.00 1.96
CA TRP A 44 8.89 6.87 1.48
C TRP A 44 8.11 7.22 0.22
N ARG A 45 8.13 6.30 -0.75
CA ARG A 45 7.43 6.41 -2.02
C ARG A 45 6.52 5.20 -2.20
N LEU A 46 5.22 5.46 -2.22
CA LEU A 46 4.22 4.49 -2.65
C LEU A 46 4.62 3.89 -4.01
N ASN A 47 4.67 2.57 -4.07
CA ASN A 47 5.06 1.82 -5.27
C ASN A 47 3.90 0.97 -5.81
N LYS A 48 3.15 0.30 -4.93
CA LYS A 48 2.11 -0.64 -5.34
C LYS A 48 1.01 -0.76 -4.30
N ILE A 49 -0.23 -0.87 -4.76
CA ILE A 49 -1.39 -1.25 -3.95
C ILE A 49 -2.04 -2.45 -4.61
N CYS A 50 -2.28 -3.52 -3.85
CA CYS A 50 -2.98 -4.71 -4.33
C CYS A 50 -4.36 -4.79 -3.68
N LEU A 51 -5.35 -4.93 -4.54
CA LEU A 51 -6.76 -4.91 -4.22
C LEU A 51 -7.36 -6.25 -4.60
N LYS A 52 -8.30 -6.74 -3.80
CA LYS A 52 -9.05 -7.96 -4.10
C LYS A 52 -10.54 -7.64 -4.10
N ASP A 53 -11.16 -7.83 -5.25
CA ASP A 53 -12.60 -7.88 -5.42
C ASP A 53 -13.06 -9.34 -5.37
N GLN A 54 -14.25 -9.58 -4.81
CA GLN A 54 -14.90 -10.90 -4.85
C GLN A 54 -15.23 -11.34 -6.27
N LYS A 55 -15.58 -10.42 -7.17
CA LYS A 55 -15.99 -10.70 -8.56
C LYS A 55 -14.81 -10.71 -9.53
N ASN A 56 -13.95 -9.69 -9.43
CA ASN A 56 -12.93 -9.43 -10.45
C ASN A 56 -11.55 -10.04 -10.14
N GLY A 57 -11.37 -10.65 -8.96
CA GLY A 57 -10.10 -11.23 -8.54
C GLY A 57 -9.14 -10.18 -7.95
N ARG A 58 -7.84 -10.35 -8.16
CA ARG A 58 -6.83 -9.39 -7.68
C ARG A 58 -6.47 -8.39 -8.77
N GLU A 59 -6.53 -7.12 -8.44
CA GLU A 59 -6.01 -6.01 -9.24
C GLU A 59 -4.87 -5.33 -8.49
N ARG A 60 -3.96 -4.72 -9.24
CA ARG A 60 -2.81 -4.01 -8.69
C ARG A 60 -2.75 -2.63 -9.31
N ILE A 61 -2.70 -1.61 -8.47
CA ILE A 61 -2.30 -0.26 -8.85
C ILE A 61 -0.79 -0.20 -8.73
N ILE A 62 -0.10 0.01 -9.84
CA ILE A 62 1.34 0.27 -9.88
C ILE A 62 1.53 1.76 -9.96
N VAL A 63 2.38 2.29 -9.09
CA VAL A 63 2.49 3.73 -8.82
C VAL A 63 3.92 4.17 -9.03
N LYS A 64 4.11 5.18 -9.88
CA LYS A 64 5.31 6.01 -9.88
C LYS A 64 5.01 7.26 -9.05
N HIS A 65 5.44 7.24 -7.80
CA HIS A 65 5.33 8.37 -6.89
C HIS A 65 6.56 9.29 -7.00
N ILE A 66 6.34 10.55 -7.37
CA ILE A 66 7.34 11.60 -7.48
C ILE A 66 6.99 12.70 -6.47
N VAL A 67 7.97 13.10 -5.66
CA VAL A 67 7.87 14.33 -4.84
C VAL A 67 8.67 15.40 -5.54
N THR A 68 8.01 16.50 -5.89
CA THR A 68 8.61 17.61 -6.64
C THR A 68 9.47 18.50 -5.75
N GLU A 69 10.25 19.41 -6.35
CA GLU A 69 11.05 20.40 -5.60
C GLU A 69 10.22 21.29 -4.68
N LYS A 70 8.94 21.51 -5.02
CA LYS A 70 7.98 22.26 -4.19
C LYS A 70 7.29 21.40 -3.13
N GLN A 71 7.82 20.20 -2.85
CA GLN A 71 7.24 19.21 -1.93
C GLN A 71 5.82 18.78 -2.31
N GLN A 72 5.51 18.78 -3.62
CA GLN A 72 4.22 18.31 -4.11
C GLN A 72 4.30 16.84 -4.53
N ASN A 73 3.32 16.04 -4.14
CA ASN A 73 3.16 14.65 -4.50
C ASN A 73 2.49 14.52 -5.88
N LEU A 74 3.18 13.88 -6.82
CA LEU A 74 2.71 13.57 -8.16
C LEU A 74 2.74 12.04 -8.36
N PHE A 75 1.62 11.48 -8.79
CA PHE A 75 1.46 10.05 -9.02
C PHE A 75 1.09 9.78 -10.46
N PHE A 76 1.85 8.92 -11.10
CA PHE A 76 1.44 8.25 -12.33
C PHE A 76 1.08 6.82 -11.98
N CYS A 77 -0.15 6.42 -12.25
CA CYS A 77 -0.60 5.09 -11.89
C CYS A 77 -1.18 4.34 -13.08
N ILE A 78 -0.96 3.03 -13.07
CA ILE A 78 -1.64 2.07 -13.93
C ILE A 78 -2.34 1.05 -13.05
N VAL A 79 -3.49 0.55 -13.48
CA VAL A 79 -4.23 -0.50 -12.76
C VAL A 79 -4.60 -1.63 -13.68
N GLY A 80 -4.50 -2.85 -13.16
CA GLY A 80 -4.94 -4.04 -13.88
C GLY A 80 -4.63 -5.33 -13.14
N LYS A 81 -4.92 -6.45 -13.79
CA LYS A 81 -4.59 -7.79 -13.29
C LYS A 81 -3.15 -8.11 -13.68
N PHE A 82 -2.21 -7.65 -12.84
CA PHE A 82 -0.77 -7.84 -13.06
C PHE A 82 -0.18 -8.90 -12.14
N ASN A 83 0.93 -9.52 -12.53
CA ASN A 83 1.70 -10.36 -11.62
C ASN A 83 2.43 -9.53 -10.55
N VAL A 84 2.73 -10.13 -9.39
CA VAL A 84 3.33 -9.40 -8.24
C VAL A 84 4.71 -8.84 -8.58
N ASN A 85 5.48 -9.58 -9.39
CA ASN A 85 6.87 -9.33 -9.73
C ASN A 85 7.05 -8.96 -11.21
N SER A 86 5.99 -8.47 -11.87
CA SER A 86 6.04 -8.07 -13.28
C SER A 86 6.96 -6.86 -13.46
N LEU A 87 8.05 -7.04 -14.20
CA LEU A 87 8.93 -5.96 -14.63
C LEU A 87 8.26 -5.13 -15.73
N GLU A 88 7.45 -5.76 -16.58
CA GLU A 88 6.74 -5.05 -17.64
C GLU A 88 5.78 -4.00 -17.08
N THR A 89 5.14 -4.24 -15.93
CA THR A 89 4.34 -3.19 -15.29
C THR A 89 5.14 -1.96 -14.86
N LEU A 90 6.40 -2.14 -14.46
CA LEU A 90 7.28 -1.02 -14.14
C LEU A 90 7.69 -0.28 -15.42
N ASN A 91 7.92 -1.00 -16.52
CA ASN A 91 8.22 -0.40 -17.82
C ASN A 91 7.05 0.45 -18.33
N ILE A 92 5.82 -0.04 -18.21
CA ILE A 92 4.62 0.68 -18.63
C ILE A 92 4.46 1.99 -17.85
N VAL A 93 4.52 1.95 -16.51
CA VAL A 93 4.32 3.19 -15.71
C VAL A 93 5.45 4.19 -15.94
N ASN A 94 6.69 3.73 -16.14
CA ASN A 94 7.82 4.61 -16.47
C ASN A 94 7.68 5.23 -17.87
N GLU A 95 7.28 4.44 -18.87
CA GLU A 95 7.04 4.97 -20.22
C GLU A 95 5.83 5.90 -20.24
N PHE A 96 4.78 5.62 -19.46
CA PHE A 96 3.66 6.53 -19.27
C PHE A 96 4.12 7.89 -18.73
N THR A 97 4.87 7.89 -17.63
CA THR A 97 5.46 9.12 -17.08
C THR A 97 6.32 9.85 -18.13
N LYS A 98 7.13 9.13 -18.90
CA LYS A 98 7.99 9.71 -19.94
C LYS A 98 7.18 10.37 -21.05
N GLN A 99 6.15 9.70 -21.58
CA GLN A 99 5.31 10.25 -22.65
C GLN A 99 4.56 11.50 -22.19
N VAL A 100 4.04 11.49 -20.95
CA VAL A 100 3.40 12.68 -20.38
C VAL A 100 4.40 13.83 -20.22
N ASN A 101 5.61 13.57 -19.71
CA ASN A 101 6.64 14.59 -19.53
C ASN A 101 7.20 15.16 -20.86
N ILE A 102 7.13 14.39 -21.96
CA ILE A 102 7.49 14.90 -23.29
C ILE A 102 6.49 15.99 -23.72
N GLN A 103 5.20 15.77 -23.46
CA GLN A 103 4.15 16.74 -23.81
C GLN A 103 4.06 17.89 -22.81
N TYR A 104 4.12 17.59 -21.53
CA TYR A 104 3.99 18.56 -20.44
C TYR A 104 5.30 18.64 -19.67
N ARG A 105 6.23 19.45 -20.19
CA ARG A 105 7.63 19.55 -19.73
C ARG A 105 7.82 19.86 -18.25
N ASN A 106 6.83 20.46 -17.60
CA ASN A 106 6.87 20.80 -16.20
C ASN A 106 5.47 20.68 -15.56
N LEU A 107 5.46 20.64 -14.23
CA LEU A 107 4.24 20.47 -13.44
C LEU A 107 3.19 21.57 -13.68
N THR A 108 3.62 22.82 -13.83
CA THR A 108 2.72 23.95 -14.07
C THR A 108 1.97 23.78 -15.38
N SER A 109 2.68 23.40 -16.45
CA SER A 109 2.09 23.09 -17.75
C SER A 109 1.14 21.92 -17.67
N LEU A 110 1.51 20.85 -16.95
CA LEU A 110 0.64 19.69 -16.74
C LEU A 110 -0.68 20.08 -16.06
N LYS A 111 -0.60 20.84 -14.96
CA LYS A 111 -1.77 21.28 -14.19
C LYS A 111 -2.66 22.25 -14.98
N TYR A 112 -2.07 23.20 -15.69
CA TYR A 112 -2.86 24.13 -16.49
C TYR A 112 -3.56 23.42 -17.65
N SER A 113 -2.83 22.56 -18.37
CA SER A 113 -3.40 21.81 -19.48
C SER A 113 -4.49 20.84 -19.03
N SER A 114 -4.46 20.28 -17.81
CA SER A 114 -5.52 19.37 -17.35
C SER A 114 -6.91 20.00 -17.26
N GLU A 115 -7.01 21.33 -17.28
CA GLU A 115 -8.29 22.06 -17.33
C GLU A 115 -8.83 22.23 -18.76
N GLU A 116 -8.03 21.91 -19.78
CA GLU A 116 -8.38 22.04 -21.20
C GLU A 116 -8.98 20.74 -21.77
N SER A 117 -9.93 20.85 -22.70
CA SER A 117 -10.56 19.68 -23.32
C SER A 117 -9.59 18.82 -24.14
N THR A 118 -8.58 19.44 -24.74
CA THR A 118 -7.54 18.81 -25.57
C THR A 118 -6.62 17.90 -24.75
N PHE A 119 -6.51 18.12 -23.44
CA PHE A 119 -5.66 17.31 -22.58
C PHE A 119 -6.11 15.86 -22.52
N LYS A 120 -7.42 15.62 -22.36
CA LYS A 120 -7.98 14.27 -22.35
C LYS A 120 -7.69 13.54 -23.66
N GLU A 121 -7.84 14.23 -24.80
CA GLU A 121 -7.57 13.66 -26.12
C GLU A 121 -6.09 13.23 -26.28
N ILE A 122 -5.15 14.08 -25.87
CA ILE A 122 -3.72 13.76 -25.88
C ILE A 122 -3.41 12.58 -24.96
N MET A 123 -3.99 12.57 -23.76
CA MET A 123 -3.79 11.49 -22.80
C MET A 123 -4.35 10.16 -23.30
N ASP A 124 -5.52 10.16 -23.93
CA ASP A 124 -6.13 8.96 -24.51
C ASP A 124 -5.29 8.39 -25.66
N LEU A 125 -4.63 9.24 -26.45
CA LEU A 125 -3.66 8.81 -27.47
C LEU A 125 -2.43 8.13 -26.84
N ILE A 126 -1.88 8.71 -25.76
CA ILE A 126 -0.75 8.12 -25.03
C ILE A 126 -1.16 6.77 -24.44
N VAL A 127 -2.33 6.69 -23.80
CA VAL A 127 -2.85 5.45 -23.21
C VAL A 127 -3.06 4.38 -24.27
N THR A 128 -3.66 4.72 -25.41
CA THR A 128 -3.87 3.78 -26.52
C THR A 128 -2.55 3.22 -27.02
N TYR A 129 -1.56 4.09 -27.26
CA TYR A 129 -0.21 3.67 -27.64
C TYR A 129 0.42 2.68 -26.64
N LEU A 130 0.30 2.96 -25.34
CA LEU A 130 0.87 2.09 -24.30
C LEU A 130 0.14 0.76 -24.20
N MET A 131 -1.19 0.77 -24.34
CA MET A 131 -1.99 -0.45 -24.37
C MET A 131 -1.57 -1.35 -25.53
N ASP A 132 -1.49 -0.80 -26.74
CA ASP A 132 -1.09 -1.54 -27.93
C ASP A 132 0.34 -2.09 -27.82
N LYS A 133 1.26 -1.29 -27.26
CA LYS A 133 2.67 -1.68 -27.12
C LYS A 133 2.92 -2.77 -26.08
N TYR A 134 2.15 -2.80 -24.99
CA TYR A 134 2.48 -3.63 -23.82
C TYR A 134 1.46 -4.73 -23.50
N ILE A 135 0.36 -4.85 -24.25
CA ILE A 135 -0.62 -5.93 -24.03
C ILE A 135 0.02 -7.33 -24.21
N GLU A 136 0.71 -7.55 -25.33
CA GLU A 136 1.36 -8.82 -25.65
C GLU A 136 2.58 -9.09 -24.74
N PRO A 137 3.51 -8.12 -24.51
CA PRO A 137 4.60 -8.31 -23.54
C PRO A 137 4.13 -8.70 -22.13
N LEU A 138 3.00 -8.16 -21.66
CA LEU A 138 2.44 -8.53 -20.35
C LEU A 138 1.88 -9.96 -20.31
N GLU A 139 1.38 -10.47 -21.44
CA GLU A 139 0.83 -11.82 -21.55
C GLU A 139 1.94 -12.87 -21.67
N GLU A 140 3.03 -12.52 -22.35
CA GLU A 140 4.18 -13.38 -22.59
C GLU A 140 5.23 -13.35 -21.46
N GLU A 141 5.12 -12.42 -20.51
CA GLU A 141 6.12 -12.21 -19.46
C GLU A 141 6.34 -13.48 -18.61
N ILE A 142 7.58 -13.97 -18.63
CA ILE A 142 8.02 -15.06 -17.75
C ILE A 142 8.36 -14.47 -16.38
N ILE A 143 7.53 -14.77 -15.39
CA ILE A 143 7.73 -14.32 -14.01
C ILE A 143 8.78 -15.20 -13.34
N PHE A 144 9.95 -14.63 -13.08
CA PHE A 144 10.95 -15.25 -12.22
C PHE A 144 10.67 -14.87 -10.77
N ASP A 145 10.56 -15.88 -9.89
CA ASP A 145 10.62 -15.62 -8.45
C ASP A 145 12.05 -15.22 -8.10
N GLU A 146 12.28 -13.93 -7.87
CA GLU A 146 13.51 -13.49 -7.21
C GLU A 146 13.57 -14.17 -5.84
N LYS A 147 14.49 -15.13 -5.69
CA LYS A 147 14.96 -15.57 -4.37
C LYS A 147 15.63 -14.36 -3.74
N GLY A 148 14.83 -13.59 -3.00
CA GLY A 148 15.25 -12.26 -2.59
C GLY A 148 16.55 -12.27 -1.80
N ASN A 149 17.28 -11.18 -1.95
CA ASN A 149 18.53 -10.90 -1.26
C ASN A 149 18.42 -11.11 0.26
N ASN A 150 19.56 -11.37 0.91
CA ASN A 150 19.75 -11.40 2.36
C ASN A 150 19.51 -10.02 3.01
N ILE A 151 18.34 -9.44 2.78
CA ILE A 151 17.88 -8.23 3.45
C ILE A 151 17.35 -8.67 4.80
N LYS A 152 17.82 -8.01 5.86
CA LYS A 152 17.32 -8.23 7.22
C LYS A 152 15.83 -7.94 7.22
N ASN A 153 15.04 -8.93 7.61
CA ASN A 153 13.60 -8.75 7.71
C ASN A 153 13.30 -8.15 9.09
N VAL A 154 12.42 -7.15 9.17
CA VAL A 154 12.00 -6.55 10.44
C VAL A 154 10.49 -6.36 10.47
N ILE A 155 9.84 -6.81 11.55
CA ILE A 155 8.44 -6.46 11.84
C ILE A 155 8.44 -5.07 12.48
N ILE A 156 7.67 -4.14 11.92
CA ILE A 156 7.58 -2.75 12.40
C ILE A 156 6.36 -2.60 13.30
N TYR A 157 5.21 -3.12 12.85
CA TYR A 157 3.93 -3.00 13.56
C TYR A 157 3.05 -4.22 13.29
N ALA A 158 2.30 -4.66 14.30
CA ALA A 158 1.22 -5.62 14.14
C ALA A 158 0.01 -5.20 14.99
N GLY A 159 -1.18 -5.23 14.40
CA GLY A 159 -2.41 -4.81 15.09
C GLY A 159 -3.61 -5.66 14.70
N ILE A 160 -4.54 -5.80 15.64
CA ILE A 160 -5.86 -6.37 15.43
C ILE A 160 -6.88 -5.36 15.91
N SER A 161 -7.86 -5.05 15.06
CA SER A 161 -8.90 -4.08 15.37
C SER A 161 -10.29 -4.64 15.05
N SER A 162 -11.31 -4.03 15.66
CA SER A 162 -12.71 -4.28 15.32
C SER A 162 -13.40 -2.95 15.09
N GLN A 163 -13.94 -2.74 13.88
CA GLN A 163 -14.65 -1.51 13.52
C GLN A 163 -13.83 -0.24 13.79
N GLY A 164 -12.50 -0.30 13.59
CA GLY A 164 -11.58 0.81 13.82
C GLY A 164 -11.12 1.00 15.26
N LEU A 165 -11.62 0.19 16.20
CA LEU A 165 -11.12 0.17 17.58
C LEU A 165 -9.97 -0.82 17.70
N PRO A 166 -8.74 -0.38 18.04
CA PRO A 166 -7.61 -1.29 18.25
C PRO A 166 -7.90 -2.17 19.47
N LEU A 167 -7.91 -3.48 19.25
CA LEU A 167 -8.04 -4.48 20.32
C LEU A 167 -6.67 -4.88 20.85
N PHE A 168 -5.72 -4.91 19.94
CA PHE A 168 -4.34 -5.23 20.19
C PHE A 168 -3.49 -4.48 19.16
N SER A 169 -2.41 -3.87 19.61
CA SER A 169 -1.43 -3.24 18.74
C SER A 169 -0.06 -3.32 19.38
N GLU A 170 0.96 -3.69 18.63
CA GLU A 170 2.34 -3.70 19.08
C GLU A 170 3.21 -2.99 18.04
N LEU A 171 3.89 -1.93 18.48
CA LEU A 171 4.96 -1.28 17.73
C LEU A 171 6.28 -2.01 18.05
N CYS A 172 6.71 -2.87 17.13
CA CYS A 172 7.89 -3.72 17.29
C CYS A 172 9.20 -2.95 17.02
N ASP A 173 9.15 -1.91 16.19
CA ASP A 173 10.26 -0.99 15.96
C ASP A 173 9.91 0.45 16.39
N PRO A 174 10.30 0.86 17.61
CA PRO A 174 10.08 2.22 18.11
C PRO A 174 10.85 3.30 17.34
N ASN A 175 11.74 2.96 16.41
CA ASN A 175 12.41 3.96 15.57
C ASN A 175 11.45 4.68 14.64
N LEU A 176 10.26 4.11 14.39
CA LEU A 176 9.19 4.82 13.69
C LEU A 176 8.80 6.14 14.41
N LEU A 177 8.92 6.18 15.74
CA LEU A 177 8.69 7.39 16.55
C LEU A 177 9.84 8.41 16.48
N MET A 178 11.08 7.98 16.21
CA MET A 178 12.21 8.93 16.09
C MET A 178 11.99 9.91 14.94
N ASN A 179 11.23 9.48 13.94
CA ASN A 179 10.90 10.32 12.82
C ASN A 179 9.82 11.36 13.22
N LEU A 180 8.93 11.04 14.18
CA LEU A 180 7.72 11.81 14.49
C LEU A 180 7.89 12.92 15.55
N THR A 181 9.13 13.28 15.92
CA THR A 181 9.45 14.29 16.96
C THR A 181 8.85 13.99 18.35
N THR A 182 8.34 12.79 18.57
CA THR A 182 7.75 12.33 19.83
C THR A 182 8.75 11.54 20.67
N ASP A 183 8.76 11.77 21.97
CA ASP A 183 9.54 10.97 22.91
C ASP A 183 9.09 9.51 22.91
N LYS A 184 10.03 8.57 23.09
CA LYS A 184 9.76 7.11 23.15
C LYS A 184 9.16 6.67 24.49
N SER A 185 8.15 7.38 25.00
CA SER A 185 7.40 6.96 26.19
C SER A 185 6.39 5.87 25.83
N ASN A 186 6.02 5.01 26.79
CA ASN A 186 5.00 3.98 26.57
C ASN A 186 3.65 4.60 26.18
N GLU A 187 3.30 5.74 26.77
CA GLU A 187 2.08 6.47 26.44
C GLU A 187 2.08 6.95 24.98
N ASN A 188 3.20 7.51 24.50
CA ASN A 188 3.31 7.94 23.10
C ASN A 188 3.28 6.75 22.13
N ILE A 189 3.89 5.61 22.50
CA ILE A 189 3.82 4.37 21.71
C ILE A 189 2.37 3.89 21.60
N GLU A 190 1.61 3.89 22.69
CA GLU A 190 0.20 3.49 22.71
C GLU A 190 -0.66 4.43 21.87
N LEU A 191 -0.51 5.75 22.05
CA LEU A 191 -1.23 6.77 21.27
C LEU A 191 -0.94 6.64 19.77
N PHE A 192 0.34 6.50 19.41
CA PHE A 192 0.74 6.31 18.02
C PHE A 192 0.19 5.02 17.42
N SER A 193 0.29 3.90 18.15
CA SER A 193 -0.19 2.60 17.68
C SER A 193 -1.70 2.61 17.47
N SER A 194 -2.44 3.30 18.37
CA SER A 194 -3.88 3.48 18.26
C SER A 194 -4.25 4.33 17.03
N ASP A 195 -3.58 5.47 16.83
CA ASP A 195 -3.80 6.35 15.67
C ASP A 195 -3.47 5.63 14.35
N LEU A 196 -2.35 4.91 14.29
CA LEU A 196 -1.95 4.10 13.14
C LEU A 196 -2.99 3.03 12.81
N SER A 197 -3.47 2.28 13.81
CA SER A 197 -4.52 1.27 13.61
C SER A 197 -5.80 1.89 13.04
N ALA A 198 -6.23 3.03 13.58
CA ALA A 198 -7.44 3.71 13.13
C ALA A 198 -7.31 4.20 11.68
N LYS A 199 -6.14 4.74 11.30
CA LYS A 199 -5.85 5.16 9.93
C LYS A 199 -5.84 3.99 8.95
N LEU A 200 -5.20 2.87 9.31
CA LEU A 200 -5.17 1.65 8.48
C LEU A 200 -6.58 1.10 8.23
N GLU A 201 -7.41 1.01 9.27
CA GLU A 201 -8.80 0.58 9.14
C GLU A 201 -9.59 1.55 8.25
N THR A 202 -9.42 2.86 8.44
CA THR A 202 -10.11 3.89 7.66
C THR A 202 -9.83 3.75 6.17
N ILE A 203 -8.59 3.46 5.79
CA ILE A 203 -8.20 3.25 4.38
C ILE A 203 -8.81 1.94 3.85
N ALA A 204 -8.76 0.86 4.64
CA ALA A 204 -9.36 -0.42 4.28
C ALA A 204 -10.89 -0.30 4.08
N MET A 205 -11.56 0.45 4.95
CA MET A 205 -13.00 0.73 4.87
C MET A 205 -13.34 1.60 3.66
N ASN A 206 -12.58 2.67 3.39
CA ASN A 206 -12.79 3.51 2.21
C ASN A 206 -12.63 2.71 0.91
N ALA A 207 -11.63 1.83 0.82
CA ALA A 207 -11.49 0.93 -0.33
C ALA A 207 -12.71 0.01 -0.49
N GLN A 208 -13.26 -0.52 0.61
CA GLN A 208 -14.44 -1.37 0.57
C GLN A 208 -15.70 -0.62 0.16
N ILE A 209 -15.90 0.61 0.63
CA ILE A 209 -17.11 1.40 0.36
C ILE A 209 -17.06 2.03 -1.03
N ARG A 210 -15.98 2.76 -1.33
CA ARG A 210 -15.86 3.58 -2.55
C ARG A 210 -15.51 2.74 -3.76
N ALA A 211 -14.55 1.83 -3.61
CA ALA A 211 -14.01 1.03 -4.70
C ALA A 211 -14.51 -0.43 -4.71
N LYS A 212 -15.39 -0.81 -3.78
CA LYS A 212 -15.95 -2.17 -3.65
C LYS A 212 -14.89 -3.27 -3.61
N SER A 213 -13.70 -2.96 -3.10
CA SER A 213 -12.55 -3.84 -3.09
C SER A 213 -11.88 -3.86 -1.72
N LYS A 214 -11.12 -4.92 -1.43
CA LYS A 214 -10.37 -5.03 -0.17
C LYS A 214 -8.89 -4.87 -0.45
N ILE A 215 -8.22 -3.97 0.28
CA ILE A 215 -6.76 -3.90 0.25
C ILE A 215 -6.18 -5.20 0.81
N LYS A 216 -5.11 -5.69 0.21
CA LYS A 216 -4.38 -6.89 0.63
C LYS A 216 -2.96 -6.56 1.03
N GLU A 217 -2.32 -5.69 0.25
CA GLU A 217 -0.93 -5.30 0.43
C GLU A 217 -0.71 -3.88 -0.13
N ILE A 218 0.11 -3.11 0.55
CA ILE A 218 0.68 -1.83 0.08
C ILE A 218 2.18 -1.99 0.14
N HIS A 219 2.88 -1.59 -0.93
CA HIS A 219 4.34 -1.61 -1.00
C HIS A 219 4.86 -0.20 -1.14
N ILE A 220 5.89 0.09 -0.36
CA ILE A 220 6.53 1.39 -0.22
C ILE A 220 8.04 1.18 -0.37
N ASN A 221 8.66 2.02 -1.19
CA ASN A 221 10.11 2.07 -1.31
C ASN A 221 10.63 3.21 -0.43
N ASP A 222 11.72 2.97 0.29
CA ASP A 222 12.46 4.05 0.95
C ASP A 222 13.54 4.59 -0.01
N VAL A 223 13.56 5.91 -0.23
CA VAL A 223 14.56 6.55 -1.09
C VAL A 223 15.93 6.63 -0.39
N GLU A 224 15.96 6.67 0.95
CA GLU A 224 17.22 6.67 1.72
C GLU A 224 17.85 5.27 1.80
N ASP A 225 17.04 4.22 1.74
CA ASP A 225 17.48 2.83 1.68
C ASP A 225 16.73 2.07 0.58
N PRO A 226 17.24 2.09 -0.67
CA PRO A 226 16.61 1.40 -1.79
C PRO A 226 16.49 -0.12 -1.62
N SER A 227 17.24 -0.70 -0.67
CA SER A 227 17.15 -2.13 -0.33
C SER A 227 16.01 -2.42 0.65
N SER A 228 15.55 -1.41 1.40
CA SER A 228 14.41 -1.48 2.31
C SER A 228 13.10 -1.33 1.54
N LYS A 229 12.33 -2.42 1.50
CA LYS A 229 10.95 -2.43 1.00
C LYS A 229 10.01 -2.58 2.18
N ILE A 230 9.23 -1.54 2.45
CA ILE A 230 8.20 -1.55 3.48
C ILE A 230 6.91 -2.09 2.88
N ILE A 231 6.30 -3.03 3.58
CA ILE A 231 5.10 -3.74 3.14
C ILE A 231 4.08 -3.65 4.27
N ILE A 232 2.88 -3.19 3.93
CA ILE A 232 1.71 -3.21 4.80
C ILE A 232 0.79 -4.32 4.29
N LEU A 233 0.45 -5.30 5.13
CA LEU A 233 -0.46 -6.40 4.81
C LEU A 233 -1.76 -6.26 5.58
N PHE A 234 -2.88 -6.49 4.88
CA PHE A 234 -4.23 -6.38 5.42
C PHE A 234 -4.94 -7.74 5.43
N GLY A 235 -5.38 -8.12 6.62
CA GLY A 235 -6.00 -9.39 6.95
C GLY A 235 -7.39 -9.20 7.54
N ASN A 236 -8.10 -10.31 7.65
CA ASN A 236 -9.37 -10.36 8.36
C ASN A 236 -9.52 -11.73 9.01
N ILE A 237 -9.94 -11.75 10.26
CA ILE A 237 -10.17 -12.93 11.08
C ILE A 237 -11.58 -12.78 11.66
N ASN A 238 -12.56 -13.55 11.19
CA ASN A 238 -13.93 -13.55 11.74
C ASN A 238 -14.54 -12.14 12.00
N GLY A 239 -14.38 -11.20 11.07
CA GLY A 239 -14.90 -9.83 11.22
C GLY A 239 -13.90 -8.83 11.83
N TYR A 240 -12.84 -9.29 12.48
CA TYR A 240 -11.73 -8.48 12.97
C TYR A 240 -10.74 -8.17 11.85
N SER A 241 -10.19 -6.96 11.79
CA SER A 241 -9.08 -6.64 10.90
C SER A 241 -7.75 -6.99 11.53
N LEU A 242 -6.79 -7.36 10.68
CA LEU A 242 -5.43 -7.70 11.07
C LEU A 242 -4.49 -6.91 10.17
N ASP A 243 -3.70 -6.03 10.76
CA ASP A 243 -2.77 -5.17 10.05
C ASP A 243 -1.33 -5.52 10.44
N PHE A 244 -0.44 -5.49 9.45
CA PHE A 244 0.95 -5.90 9.65
C PHE A 244 1.87 -5.06 8.78
N ILE A 245 2.78 -4.31 9.39
CA ILE A 245 3.80 -3.52 8.70
C ILE A 245 5.16 -4.15 8.96
N ALA A 246 5.91 -4.42 7.89
CA ALA A 246 7.25 -4.99 7.97
C ALA A 246 8.15 -4.45 6.85
N SER A 247 9.46 -4.51 7.05
CA SER A 247 10.46 -4.26 6.01
C SER A 247 11.23 -5.54 5.68
N GLY A 248 11.54 -5.75 4.39
CA GLY A 248 12.40 -6.84 3.92
C GLY A 248 11.81 -7.65 2.76
N ASN A 249 12.06 -8.95 2.76
CA ASN A 249 11.64 -9.87 1.71
C ASN A 249 10.11 -10.11 1.76
N PHE A 250 9.42 -9.75 0.68
CA PHE A 250 7.97 -9.88 0.58
C PHE A 250 7.46 -11.31 0.82
N HIS A 251 8.10 -12.33 0.26
CA HIS A 251 7.63 -13.71 0.39
C HIS A 251 7.79 -14.22 1.83
N LYS A 252 8.90 -13.91 2.50
CA LYS A 252 9.10 -14.23 3.93
C LYS A 252 8.07 -13.51 4.80
N ILE A 253 7.88 -12.20 4.60
CA ILE A 253 6.88 -11.39 5.31
C ILE A 253 5.48 -11.94 5.11
N GLN A 254 5.10 -12.25 3.87
CA GLN A 254 3.79 -12.80 3.56
C GLN A 254 3.59 -14.19 4.17
N ALA A 255 4.61 -15.04 4.20
CA ALA A 255 4.55 -16.35 4.84
C ALA A 255 4.29 -16.21 6.35
N ILE A 256 4.99 -15.30 7.02
CA ILE A 256 4.85 -15.09 8.46
C ILE A 256 3.51 -14.44 8.79
N PHE A 257 3.06 -13.49 7.99
CA PHE A 257 1.71 -12.94 8.11
C PHE A 257 0.62 -14.01 7.97
N LYS A 258 0.75 -14.95 7.02
CA LYS A 258 -0.17 -16.09 6.88
C LYS A 258 -0.15 -16.99 8.10
N GLN A 259 1.03 -17.28 8.66
CA GLN A 259 1.16 -18.06 9.89
C GLN A 259 0.50 -17.35 11.07
N PHE A 260 0.74 -16.05 11.24
CA PHE A 260 0.11 -15.25 12.28
C PHE A 260 -1.41 -15.30 12.17
N LYS A 261 -1.92 -14.99 10.97
CA LYS A 261 -3.35 -15.04 10.70
C LYS A 261 -3.94 -16.43 10.99
N ALA A 262 -3.28 -17.49 10.56
CA ALA A 262 -3.76 -18.87 10.77
C ALA A 262 -3.78 -19.25 12.26
N LYS A 263 -2.79 -18.81 13.03
CA LYS A 263 -2.73 -19.02 14.48
C LYS A 263 -3.84 -18.25 15.19
N MET A 264 -3.99 -16.96 14.89
CA MET A 264 -5.06 -16.13 15.45
C MET A 264 -6.45 -16.66 15.11
N SER A 265 -6.66 -17.16 13.88
CA SER A 265 -7.98 -17.69 13.46
C SER A 265 -8.44 -18.94 14.22
N LYS A 266 -7.54 -19.61 14.96
CA LYS A 266 -7.88 -20.75 15.82
C LYS A 266 -8.25 -20.34 17.24
N ASP A 267 -8.05 -19.07 17.59
CA ASP A 267 -8.37 -18.57 18.91
C ASP A 267 -9.87 -18.28 19.02
N THR A 268 -10.51 -18.95 19.97
CA THR A 268 -11.96 -18.83 20.23
C THR A 268 -12.40 -17.41 20.57
N ILE A 269 -11.47 -16.52 20.98
CA ILE A 269 -11.83 -15.14 21.29
C ILE A 269 -12.40 -14.40 20.08
N PHE A 270 -11.98 -14.78 18.87
CA PHE A 270 -12.47 -14.18 17.62
C PHE A 270 -13.74 -14.83 17.08
N GLU A 271 -14.31 -15.83 17.75
CA GLU A 271 -15.60 -16.42 17.35
C GLU A 271 -16.79 -15.56 17.77
N ARG A 272 -16.58 -14.65 18.73
CA ARG A 272 -17.61 -13.74 19.25
C ARG A 272 -17.35 -12.34 18.76
N GLU A 273 -18.41 -11.53 18.66
CA GLU A 273 -18.27 -10.10 18.38
C GLU A 273 -17.63 -9.37 19.57
N PHE A 274 -16.91 -8.29 19.29
CA PHE A 274 -16.25 -7.50 20.30
C PHE A 274 -17.26 -6.79 21.20
N SER A 275 -17.21 -7.05 22.50
CA SER A 275 -18.14 -6.48 23.49
C SER A 275 -17.66 -5.18 24.14
N GLY A 276 -16.53 -4.61 23.69
CA GLY A 276 -15.92 -3.43 24.31
C GLY A 276 -14.91 -3.73 25.43
N ASP A 277 -14.70 -4.99 25.82
CA ASP A 277 -13.71 -5.38 26.84
C ASP A 277 -12.42 -5.89 26.20
N LEU A 278 -11.30 -5.21 26.48
CA LEU A 278 -9.97 -5.56 25.98
C LEU A 278 -9.27 -6.65 26.80
N LYS A 279 -9.71 -6.91 28.04
CA LYS A 279 -9.07 -7.92 28.92
C LYS A 279 -8.90 -9.29 28.27
N PRO A 280 -9.89 -9.81 27.51
CA PRO A 280 -9.78 -11.11 26.87
C PRO A 280 -8.75 -11.16 25.73
N PHE A 281 -8.21 -10.03 25.27
CA PHE A 281 -7.26 -9.97 24.16
C PHE A 281 -5.80 -9.85 24.62
N LYS A 282 -5.54 -9.74 25.94
CA LYS A 282 -4.19 -9.53 26.49
C LYS A 282 -3.21 -10.66 26.16
N HIS A 283 -3.68 -11.90 26.05
CA HIS A 283 -2.82 -13.06 25.75
C HIS A 283 -2.30 -13.04 24.31
N LEU A 284 -2.90 -12.26 23.40
CA LEU A 284 -2.46 -12.15 22.01
C LEU A 284 -1.04 -11.60 21.89
N LYS A 285 -0.58 -10.80 22.87
CA LYS A 285 0.80 -10.31 22.94
C LYS A 285 1.82 -11.46 22.96
N HIS A 286 1.53 -12.53 23.70
CA HIS A 286 2.41 -13.70 23.75
C HIS A 286 2.49 -14.38 22.38
N SER A 287 1.35 -14.52 21.71
CA SER A 287 1.31 -15.12 20.37
C SER A 287 2.07 -14.30 19.34
N LEU A 288 2.05 -12.96 19.43
CA LEU A 288 2.85 -12.09 18.58
C LEU A 288 4.34 -12.26 18.87
N ASN A 289 4.74 -12.26 20.14
CA ASN A 289 6.15 -12.42 20.53
C ASN A 289 6.76 -13.72 19.98
N GLU A 290 6.02 -14.82 20.02
CA GLU A 290 6.47 -16.09 19.41
C GLU A 290 6.68 -15.96 17.89
N ILE A 291 5.83 -15.20 17.20
CA ILE A 291 5.94 -14.98 15.76
C ILE A 291 7.11 -14.07 15.42
N ILE A 292 7.35 -13.03 16.22
CA ILE A 292 8.52 -12.16 16.09
C ILE A 292 9.79 -12.99 16.25
N GLN A 293 9.86 -13.86 17.27
CA GLN A 293 11.02 -14.74 17.48
C GLN A 293 11.27 -15.69 16.29
N ILE A 294 10.21 -16.27 15.71
CA ILE A 294 10.33 -17.10 14.49
C ILE A 294 10.86 -16.28 13.32
N PHE A 295 10.39 -15.04 13.19
CA PHE A 295 10.79 -14.12 12.14
C PHE A 295 12.26 -13.70 12.26
N ASP A 296 12.73 -13.39 13.47
CA ASP A 296 14.12 -13.00 13.73
C ASP A 296 15.12 -14.17 13.62
N SER A 297 14.68 -15.39 13.97
CA SER A 297 15.50 -16.61 13.89
C SER A 297 15.61 -17.22 12.48
N THR A 298 14.84 -16.72 11.50
CA THR A 298 14.89 -17.15 10.09
C THR A 298 15.68 -16.20 9.19
N ASN A 299 16.58 -15.40 9.78
CA ASN A 299 17.59 -14.62 9.07
C ASN A 299 18.68 -15.52 8.46
#